data_AF-A0A496AVU3-F1
#
_entry.id   AF-A0A496AVU3-F1
#
_cell.length_a   1.000
_cell.length_b   1.000
_cell.length_c   1.000
_cell.angle_alpha   90.00
_cell.angle_beta   90.00
_cell.angle_gamma   90.00
#
_symmetry.space_group_name_H-M   'P 1'
#
loop_
_entity.id
_entity.type
_entity.pdbx_description
1 polymer ?
#
loop_
_entity_poly.entity_id
_entity_poly.type
_entity_poly.pdbx_seq_one_letter_code
_entity_poly.pdbx_strand_id
1 'polypeptide(L)'
;MQIPDYYQILEIERDATAREIQGAFRKLAKRYHPDKNPERTAFAEKMFREVCNAYHTLQDKKQKFDYDRTLQTIERQRKSHEAYIDRLNRLDQNYAKLELLLQALLHHNYETGVSMYEQLCHHSEEAGEEWCIDDFLSYEESRDCEFLIAEAYQKLGFSNGDASSALERHRKIEQAMLLYESLLSAESKRPCFKHFIREVKERLKFIYLYHFSVEGHDQRGHIPLTKIQALKLPKRETAWMYKKIAEFYVEIDQLPEARILLKMAFELQPRLTGAKKICKILNMGSLFR
;
A
#
# COMPACT_ATOMS: atom_id res chain seq x y z
N MET A 1 12.50 -30.49 -22.17
CA MET A 1 12.87 -30.55 -23.60
C MET A 1 12.41 -29.26 -24.26
N GLN A 2 13.28 -28.58 -24.98
CA GLN A 2 12.93 -27.36 -25.72
C GLN A 2 12.32 -27.76 -27.07
N ILE A 3 11.12 -27.28 -27.39
CA ILE A 3 10.52 -27.50 -28.71
C ILE A 3 11.25 -26.62 -29.72
N PRO A 4 11.79 -27.17 -30.83
CA PRO A 4 12.46 -26.37 -31.86
C PRO A 4 11.47 -25.37 -32.49
N ASP A 5 11.94 -24.15 -32.76
CA ASP A 5 11.15 -23.15 -33.48
C ASP A 5 11.23 -23.43 -34.98
N TYR A 6 10.20 -24.06 -35.53
CA TYR A 6 10.12 -24.47 -36.93
C TYR A 6 9.97 -23.29 -37.89
N TYR A 7 9.46 -22.16 -37.41
CA TYR A 7 9.39 -20.93 -38.20
C TYR A 7 10.78 -20.32 -38.34
N GLN A 8 11.56 -20.26 -37.24
CA GLN A 8 12.96 -19.84 -37.27
C GLN A 8 13.83 -20.79 -38.10
N ILE A 9 13.64 -22.10 -37.98
CA ILE A 9 14.38 -23.10 -38.76
C ILE A 9 14.12 -22.95 -40.26
N LEU A 10 12.89 -22.60 -40.67
CA LEU A 10 12.57 -22.31 -42.06
C LEU A 10 12.89 -20.87 -42.47
N GLU A 11 13.40 -20.02 -41.57
CA GLU A 11 13.66 -18.59 -41.82
C GLU A 11 12.41 -17.85 -42.32
N ILE A 12 11.24 -18.14 -41.75
CA ILE A 12 9.94 -17.55 -42.14
C ILE A 12 9.18 -16.99 -40.92
N GLU A 13 8.26 -16.08 -41.20
CA GLU A 13 7.33 -15.54 -40.21
C GLU A 13 6.20 -16.53 -39.85
N ARG A 14 5.57 -16.35 -38.69
CA ARG A 14 4.51 -17.25 -38.20
C ARG A 14 3.23 -17.21 -39.05
N ASP A 15 3.00 -16.08 -39.73
CA ASP A 15 1.88 -15.85 -40.65
C ASP A 15 2.17 -16.32 -42.09
N ALA A 16 3.35 -16.92 -42.33
CA ALA A 16 3.76 -17.39 -43.65
C ALA A 16 2.71 -18.32 -44.30
N THR A 17 2.44 -18.04 -45.56
CA THR A 17 1.56 -18.80 -46.42
C THR A 17 2.17 -20.15 -46.79
N ALA A 18 1.33 -21.10 -47.22
CA ALA A 18 1.81 -22.42 -47.66
C ALA A 18 2.83 -22.33 -48.82
N ARG A 19 2.71 -21.30 -49.68
CA ARG A 19 3.65 -21.05 -50.77
C ARG A 19 5.01 -20.58 -50.27
N GLU A 20 5.02 -19.73 -49.24
CA GLU A 20 6.25 -19.24 -48.60
C GLU A 20 6.95 -20.37 -47.82
N ILE A 21 6.20 -21.18 -47.07
CA ILE A 21 6.70 -22.38 -46.39
C ILE A 21 7.38 -23.33 -47.40
N GLN A 22 6.72 -23.59 -48.53
CA GLN A 22 7.28 -24.46 -49.58
C GLN A 22 8.51 -23.84 -50.27
N GLY A 23 8.50 -22.53 -50.51
CA GLY A 23 9.63 -21.81 -51.09
C GLY A 23 10.86 -21.85 -50.19
N ALA A 24 10.66 -21.59 -48.90
CA ALA A 24 11.70 -21.64 -47.87
C ALA A 24 12.31 -23.04 -47.74
N PHE A 25 11.47 -24.09 -47.68
CA PHE A 25 11.95 -25.47 -47.66
C PHE A 25 12.84 -25.80 -48.86
N ARG A 26 12.44 -25.45 -50.09
CA ARG A 26 13.25 -25.72 -51.30
C ARG A 26 14.60 -24.99 -51.26
N LYS A 27 14.61 -23.74 -50.79
CA LYS A 27 15.82 -22.93 -50.66
C LYS A 27 16.79 -23.56 -49.65
N LEU A 28 16.29 -23.92 -48.46
CA LEU A 28 17.10 -24.46 -47.37
C LEU A 28 17.52 -25.91 -47.61
N ALA A 29 16.66 -26.74 -48.20
CA ALA A 29 17.00 -28.10 -48.61
C ALA A 29 18.14 -28.12 -49.64
N LYS A 30 18.15 -27.18 -50.60
CA LYS A 30 19.27 -27.02 -51.55
C LYS A 30 20.54 -26.53 -50.89
N ARG A 31 20.43 -25.68 -49.86
CA ARG A 31 21.55 -25.13 -49.09
C ARG A 31 22.22 -26.19 -48.22
N TYR A 32 21.44 -27.03 -47.55
CA TYR A 32 21.91 -28.05 -46.60
C TYR A 32 21.96 -29.48 -47.18
N HIS A 33 21.83 -29.65 -48.50
CA HIS A 33 21.93 -30.97 -49.11
C HIS A 33 23.33 -31.58 -48.88
N PRO A 34 23.45 -32.85 -48.45
CA PRO A 34 24.74 -33.49 -48.17
C PRO A 34 25.68 -33.48 -49.39
N ASP A 35 25.16 -33.73 -50.60
CA ASP A 35 25.95 -33.69 -51.85
C ASP A 35 26.60 -32.34 -52.16
N LYS A 36 26.04 -31.25 -51.64
CA LYS A 36 26.57 -29.88 -51.85
C LYS A 36 27.46 -29.42 -50.71
N ASN A 37 27.52 -30.19 -49.63
CA ASN A 37 28.31 -29.89 -48.44
C ASN A 37 29.16 -31.11 -48.02
N PRO A 38 29.98 -31.68 -48.93
CA PRO A 38 30.74 -32.91 -48.66
C PRO A 38 31.79 -32.75 -47.54
N GLU A 39 32.23 -31.52 -47.26
CA GLU A 39 33.19 -31.23 -46.20
C GLU A 39 32.55 -31.03 -44.82
N ARG A 40 31.21 -30.91 -44.76
CA ARG A 40 30.44 -30.68 -43.52
C ARG A 40 29.21 -31.58 -43.44
N THR A 41 29.35 -32.83 -43.88
CA THR A 41 28.23 -33.76 -44.05
C THR A 41 27.38 -33.92 -42.79
N ALA A 42 28.00 -34.13 -41.62
CA ALA A 42 27.25 -34.30 -40.36
C ALA A 42 26.41 -33.07 -39.97
N PHE A 43 26.91 -31.86 -40.20
CA PHE A 43 26.16 -30.62 -39.95
C PHE A 43 25.05 -30.44 -40.98
N ALA A 44 25.35 -30.68 -42.27
CA ALA A 44 24.39 -30.59 -43.36
C ALA A 44 23.22 -31.57 -43.16
N GLU A 45 23.50 -32.82 -42.80
CA GLU A 45 22.49 -33.84 -42.49
C GLU A 45 21.60 -33.44 -41.31
N LYS A 46 22.19 -32.90 -40.23
CA LYS A 46 21.43 -32.43 -39.06
C LYS A 46 20.49 -31.29 -39.45
N MET A 47 21.00 -30.25 -40.10
CA MET A 47 20.20 -29.10 -40.52
C MET A 47 19.13 -29.50 -41.55
N PHE A 48 19.47 -30.38 -42.49
CA PHE A 48 18.53 -30.91 -43.47
C PHE A 48 17.37 -31.65 -42.78
N ARG A 49 17.67 -32.47 -41.77
CA ARG A 49 16.65 -33.16 -40.97
C ARG A 49 15.74 -32.19 -40.22
N GLU A 50 16.30 -31.15 -39.61
CA GLU A 50 15.52 -30.12 -38.91
C GLU A 50 14.62 -29.33 -39.87
N VAL A 51 15.13 -28.96 -41.05
CA VAL A 51 14.37 -28.31 -42.13
C VAL A 51 13.25 -29.20 -42.65
N CYS A 52 13.51 -30.50 -42.84
CA CYS A 52 12.49 -31.47 -43.20
C CYS A 52 11.40 -31.55 -42.12
N ASN A 53 11.76 -31.72 -40.85
CA ASN A 53 10.81 -31.82 -39.75
C ASN A 53 9.94 -30.56 -39.60
N ALA A 54 10.56 -29.38 -39.76
CA ALA A 54 9.87 -28.09 -39.75
C ALA A 54 8.85 -28.00 -40.89
N TYR A 55 9.26 -28.35 -42.11
CA TYR A 55 8.37 -28.35 -43.27
C TYR A 55 7.19 -29.32 -43.12
N HIS A 56 7.44 -30.57 -42.68
CA HIS A 56 6.38 -31.56 -42.48
C HIS A 56 5.34 -31.09 -41.46
N THR A 57 5.79 -30.48 -40.37
CA THR A 57 4.91 -29.98 -39.31
C THR A 57 4.12 -28.76 -39.77
N LEU A 58 4.76 -27.79 -40.44
CA LEU A 58 4.14 -26.53 -40.82
C LEU A 58 3.29 -26.60 -42.09
N GLN A 59 3.54 -27.55 -42.99
CA GLN A 59 2.76 -27.74 -44.22
C GLN A 59 1.39 -28.39 -43.94
N ASP A 60 1.32 -29.34 -43.00
CA ASP A 60 0.08 -30.01 -42.63
C ASP A 60 -0.75 -29.12 -41.69
N LYS A 61 -1.99 -28.81 -42.08
CA LYS A 61 -2.85 -27.90 -41.32
C LYS A 61 -3.12 -28.37 -39.89
N LYS A 62 -3.26 -29.68 -39.67
CA LYS A 62 -3.54 -30.25 -38.35
C LYS A 62 -2.29 -30.24 -37.48
N GLN A 63 -1.15 -30.67 -38.02
CA GLN A 63 0.13 -30.64 -37.30
C GLN A 63 0.58 -29.22 -36.97
N LYS A 64 0.42 -28.27 -37.91
CA LYS A 64 0.67 -26.84 -37.67
C LYS A 64 -0.19 -26.33 -36.53
N PHE A 65 -1.49 -26.65 -36.53
CA PHE A 65 -2.40 -26.24 -35.45
C PHE A 65 -2.00 -26.79 -34.08
N ASP A 66 -1.69 -28.09 -33.98
CA ASP A 66 -1.25 -28.70 -32.72
C ASP A 66 0.10 -28.15 -32.25
N TYR A 67 1.02 -27.88 -33.18
CA TYR A 67 2.30 -27.24 -32.93
C TYR A 67 2.13 -25.80 -32.38
N ASP A 68 1.35 -24.97 -33.07
CA ASP A 68 1.07 -23.60 -32.67
C ASP A 68 0.38 -23.55 -31.30
N ARG A 69 -0.58 -24.45 -31.03
CA ARG A 69 -1.23 -24.58 -29.71
C ARG A 69 -0.21 -24.90 -28.62
N THR A 70 0.74 -25.78 -28.92
CA THR A 70 1.79 -26.18 -27.97
C THR A 70 2.75 -25.03 -27.70
N LEU A 71 3.19 -24.30 -28.73
CA LEU A 71 3.99 -23.09 -28.59
C LEU A 71 3.27 -22.02 -27.75
N GLN A 72 2.00 -21.75 -28.03
CA GLN A 72 1.20 -20.81 -27.24
C GLN A 72 1.08 -21.24 -25.78
N THR A 73 0.96 -22.54 -25.50
CA THR A 73 0.89 -23.06 -24.13
C THR A 73 2.20 -22.85 -23.39
N ILE A 74 3.33 -23.14 -24.05
CA ILE A 74 4.68 -22.93 -23.48
C ILE A 74 4.93 -21.43 -23.27
N GLU A 75 4.58 -20.57 -24.22
CA GLU A 75 4.71 -19.12 -24.09
C GLU A 75 3.88 -18.58 -22.93
N ARG A 76 2.63 -19.06 -22.75
CA ARG A 76 1.78 -18.70 -21.61
C ARG A 76 2.40 -19.13 -20.28
N GLN A 77 2.88 -20.38 -20.20
CA GLN A 77 3.55 -20.90 -19.00
C GLN A 77 4.80 -20.10 -18.68
N ARG A 78 5.63 -19.80 -19.68
CA ARG A 78 6.83 -18.98 -19.52
C ARG A 78 6.50 -17.57 -19.04
N LYS A 79 5.52 -16.90 -19.66
CA LYS A 79 5.05 -15.57 -19.22
C LYS A 79 4.53 -15.60 -17.78
N SER A 80 3.77 -16.63 -17.40
CA SER A 80 3.31 -16.78 -16.01
C SER A 80 4.46 -17.00 -15.02
N HIS A 81 5.50 -17.76 -15.42
CA HIS A 81 6.67 -17.99 -14.59
C HIS A 81 7.54 -16.73 -14.47
N GLU A 82 7.79 -16.02 -15.57
CA GLU A 82 8.49 -14.74 -15.57
C GLU A 82 7.76 -13.71 -14.69
N ALA A 83 6.42 -13.63 -14.78
CA ALA A 83 5.62 -12.77 -13.91
C ALA A 83 5.71 -13.17 -12.42
N TYR A 84 5.78 -14.47 -12.12
CA TYR A 84 5.97 -14.96 -10.76
C TYR A 84 7.35 -14.59 -10.19
N ILE A 85 8.41 -14.79 -10.97
CA ILE A 85 9.78 -14.43 -10.56
C ILE A 85 9.92 -12.91 -10.39
N ASP A 86 9.34 -12.13 -11.30
CA ASP A 86 9.31 -10.67 -11.17
C ASP A 86 8.60 -10.23 -9.88
N ARG A 87 7.44 -10.84 -9.56
CA ARG A 87 6.75 -10.61 -8.29
C ARG A 87 7.63 -10.93 -7.08
N LEU A 88 8.31 -12.08 -7.08
CA LEU A 88 9.20 -12.45 -5.98
C LEU A 88 10.34 -11.45 -5.79
N ASN A 89 10.96 -10.98 -6.87
CA ASN A 89 12.03 -10.00 -6.80
C ASN A 89 11.53 -8.65 -6.26
N ARG A 90 10.33 -8.22 -6.63
CA ARG A 90 9.70 -7.00 -6.07
C ARG A 90 9.43 -7.16 -4.58
N LEU A 91 8.92 -8.31 -4.16
CA LEU A 91 8.67 -8.60 -2.75
C LEU A 91 9.96 -8.53 -1.93
N ASP A 92 11.05 -9.12 -2.43
CA ASP A 92 12.38 -9.09 -1.79
C ASP A 92 12.94 -7.66 -1.67
N GLN A 93 12.81 -6.85 -2.72
CA GLN A 93 13.21 -5.44 -2.69
C GLN A 93 12.38 -4.60 -1.70
N ASN A 94 11.07 -4.83 -1.64
CA ASN A 94 10.19 -4.13 -0.72
C ASN A 94 10.47 -4.53 0.74
N TYR A 95 10.77 -5.81 0.99
CA TYR A 95 11.19 -6.28 2.31
C TYR A 95 12.48 -5.58 2.78
N ALA A 96 13.51 -5.50 1.92
CA ALA A 96 14.75 -4.79 2.25
C ALA A 96 14.52 -3.29 2.53
N LYS A 97 13.65 -2.63 1.76
CA LYS A 97 13.25 -1.23 2.01
C LYS A 97 12.53 -1.09 3.36
N LEU A 98 11.66 -2.04 3.70
CA LEU A 98 10.93 -2.03 4.96
C LEU A 98 11.86 -2.24 6.17
N GLU A 99 12.88 -3.09 6.05
CA GLU A 99 13.91 -3.26 7.08
C GLU A 99 14.70 -1.96 7.32
N LEU A 100 15.10 -1.28 6.24
CA LEU A 100 15.77 0.03 6.34
C LEU A 100 14.87 1.11 6.93
N LEU A 101 13.58 1.13 6.58
CA LEU A 101 12.58 2.01 7.17
C LEU A 101 12.49 1.77 8.68
N LEU A 102 12.35 0.51 9.11
CA LEU A 102 12.26 0.14 10.52
C LEU A 102 13.51 0.58 11.27
N GLN A 103 14.69 0.34 10.68
CA GLN A 103 15.96 0.79 11.25
C GLN A 103 15.98 2.31 11.39
N ALA A 104 15.56 3.08 10.37
CA ALA A 104 15.51 4.54 10.45
C ALA A 104 14.59 5.02 11.58
N LEU A 105 13.40 4.44 11.70
CA LEU A 105 12.42 4.78 12.74
C LEU A 105 12.94 4.47 14.15
N LEU A 106 13.57 3.32 14.35
CA LEU A 106 14.16 2.92 15.64
C LEU A 106 15.31 3.85 16.07
N HIS A 107 16.02 4.47 15.13
CA HIS A 107 17.06 5.46 15.40
C HIS A 107 16.54 6.91 15.43
N HIS A 108 15.22 7.09 15.49
CA HIS A 108 14.55 8.40 15.50
C HIS A 108 14.82 9.29 14.27
N ASN A 109 15.22 8.68 13.14
CA ASN A 109 15.35 9.37 11.85
C ASN A 109 14.00 9.40 11.14
N TYR A 110 13.06 10.16 11.70
CA TYR A 110 11.65 10.15 11.31
C TYR A 110 11.42 10.62 9.87
N GLU A 111 12.13 11.65 9.41
CA GLU A 111 12.02 12.19 8.05
C GLU A 111 12.36 11.13 7.01
N THR A 112 13.46 10.41 7.23
CA THR A 112 13.90 9.33 6.35
C THR A 112 12.90 8.18 6.38
N GLY A 113 12.49 7.73 7.57
CA GLY A 113 11.54 6.62 7.71
C GLY A 113 10.19 6.90 7.04
N VAL A 114 9.64 8.11 7.23
CA VAL A 114 8.37 8.52 6.59
C VAL A 114 8.53 8.67 5.08
N SER A 115 9.62 9.27 4.59
CA SER A 115 9.89 9.36 3.15
C SER A 115 9.96 7.99 2.48
N MET A 116 10.63 7.02 3.13
CA MET A 116 10.68 5.64 2.64
C MET A 116 9.31 4.96 2.63
N TYR A 117 8.50 5.21 3.67
CA TYR A 117 7.13 4.69 3.73
C TYR A 117 6.25 5.23 2.60
N GLU A 118 6.30 6.54 2.35
CA GLU A 118 5.54 7.20 1.29
C GLU A 118 5.97 6.69 -0.09
N GLN A 119 7.28 6.48 -0.29
CA GLN A 119 7.79 5.86 -1.51
C GLN A 119 7.24 4.44 -1.69
N LEU A 120 7.23 3.60 -0.65
CA LEU A 120 6.69 2.24 -0.74
C LEU A 120 5.20 2.23 -1.11
N CYS A 121 4.42 3.14 -0.50
CA CYS A 121 3.00 3.31 -0.82
C CYS A 121 2.82 3.70 -2.29
N HIS A 122 3.54 4.74 -2.76
CA HIS A 122 3.43 5.23 -4.14
C HIS A 122 3.86 4.20 -5.19
N HIS A 123 4.94 3.44 -4.97
CA HIS A 123 5.37 2.42 -5.92
C HIS A 123 4.32 1.30 -6.08
N SER A 124 3.58 1.00 -5.00
CA SER A 124 2.52 -0.01 -5.02
C SER A 124 1.29 0.52 -5.78
N GLU A 125 0.90 1.76 -5.53
CA GLU A 125 -0.18 2.44 -6.25
C GLU A 125 0.11 2.53 -7.77
N GLU A 126 1.34 2.85 -8.16
CA GLU A 126 1.77 2.89 -9.57
C GLU A 126 1.71 1.50 -10.24
N ALA A 127 1.96 0.44 -9.47
CA ALA A 127 1.80 -0.93 -9.94
C ALA A 127 0.33 -1.39 -10.03
N GLY A 128 -0.62 -0.56 -9.56
CA GLY A 128 -2.04 -0.90 -9.48
C GLY A 128 -2.38 -1.87 -8.34
N GLU A 129 -1.49 -1.99 -7.36
CA GLU A 129 -1.63 -2.83 -6.17
C GLU A 129 -1.86 -1.94 -4.93
N GLU A 130 -2.66 -2.41 -3.97
CA GLU A 130 -2.84 -1.73 -2.70
C GLU A 130 -1.67 -2.08 -1.78
N TRP A 131 -0.96 -1.08 -1.23
CA TRP A 131 0.12 -1.34 -0.29
C TRP A 131 -0.43 -1.90 1.02
N CYS A 132 0.00 -3.11 1.39
CA CYS A 132 -0.32 -3.71 2.67
C CYS A 132 0.95 -4.21 3.38
N ILE A 133 1.23 -3.66 4.55
CA ILE A 133 2.40 -4.05 5.34
C ILE A 133 2.32 -5.50 5.86
N ASP A 134 1.11 -6.03 6.01
CA ASP A 134 0.85 -7.41 6.47
C ASP A 134 1.32 -8.47 5.45
N ASP A 135 1.56 -8.09 4.20
CA ASP A 135 2.09 -8.99 3.18
C ASP A 135 3.58 -9.30 3.39
N PHE A 136 4.28 -8.48 4.18
CA PHE A 136 5.74 -8.54 4.36
C PHE A 136 6.16 -8.90 5.78
N LEU A 137 5.33 -8.57 6.76
CA LEU A 137 5.61 -8.78 8.18
C LEU A 137 4.61 -9.73 8.81
N SER A 138 4.99 -10.39 9.90
CA SER A 138 3.99 -11.06 10.72
C SER A 138 2.98 -10.05 11.26
N TYR A 139 1.77 -10.51 11.57
CA TYR A 139 0.72 -9.65 12.09
C TYR A 139 1.15 -8.84 13.33
N GLU A 140 2.05 -9.37 14.17
CA GLU A 140 2.52 -8.67 15.37
C GLU A 140 3.51 -7.56 15.01
N GLU A 141 4.51 -7.89 14.18
CA GLU A 141 5.52 -6.95 13.68
C GLU A 141 4.91 -5.82 12.84
N SER A 142 3.85 -6.12 12.08
CA SER A 142 3.18 -5.12 11.26
C SER A 142 2.48 -4.05 12.10
N ARG A 143 1.87 -4.43 13.24
CA ARG A 143 1.27 -3.46 14.17
C ARG A 143 2.33 -2.60 14.87
N ASP A 144 3.45 -3.21 15.26
CA ASP A 144 4.58 -2.48 15.84
C ASP A 144 5.15 -1.47 14.83
N CYS A 145 5.32 -1.88 13.57
CA CYS A 145 5.78 -1.01 12.50
C CYS A 145 4.80 0.14 12.21
N GLU A 146 3.49 -0.15 12.10
CA GLU A 146 2.45 0.87 11.93
C GLU A 146 2.48 1.90 13.06
N PHE A 147 2.71 1.46 14.30
CA PHE A 147 2.85 2.36 15.44
C PHE A 147 4.06 3.29 15.33
N LEU A 148 5.22 2.76 14.92
CA LEU A 148 6.43 3.55 14.71
C LEU A 148 6.25 4.57 13.58
N ILE A 149 5.59 4.17 12.49
CA ILE A 149 5.27 5.07 11.37
C ILE A 149 4.32 6.17 11.85
N ALA A 150 3.28 5.83 12.61
CA ALA A 150 2.34 6.80 13.17
C ALA A 150 3.04 7.78 14.13
N GLU A 151 3.97 7.29 14.97
CA GLU A 151 4.80 8.13 15.83
C GLU A 151 5.64 9.11 15.02
N ALA A 152 6.29 8.64 13.96
CA ALA A 152 7.11 9.47 13.10
C ALA A 152 6.29 10.60 12.46
N TYR A 153 5.14 10.26 11.86
CA TYR A 153 4.21 11.25 11.32
C TYR A 153 3.76 12.27 12.38
N GLN A 154 3.44 11.81 13.59
CA GLN A 154 3.06 12.68 14.69
C GLN A 154 4.20 13.64 15.05
N LYS A 155 5.42 13.14 15.22
CA LYS A 155 6.60 13.96 15.58
C LYS A 155 6.91 15.00 14.52
N LEU A 156 6.87 14.62 13.24
CA LEU A 156 7.09 15.54 12.12
C LEU A 156 5.97 16.58 12.00
N GLY A 157 4.72 16.20 12.27
CA GLY A 157 3.59 17.10 12.24
C GLY A 157 3.61 18.17 13.33
N PHE A 158 4.07 17.82 14.53
CA PHE A 158 4.22 18.76 15.65
C PHE A 158 5.59 19.47 15.69
N SER A 159 6.51 19.15 14.79
CA SER A 159 7.80 19.83 14.75
C SER A 159 7.62 21.27 14.23
N ASN A 160 8.30 22.22 14.88
CA ASN A 160 8.32 23.62 14.46
C ASN A 160 9.42 23.90 13.42
N GLY A 161 9.93 22.88 12.74
CA GLY A 161 11.10 22.96 11.86
C GLY A 161 10.87 23.83 10.61
N ASP A 162 11.94 24.48 10.16
CA ASP A 162 12.01 25.64 9.26
C ASP A 162 11.62 25.41 7.77
N ALA A 163 10.91 24.34 7.39
CA ALA A 163 10.71 24.02 5.96
C ALA A 163 9.33 23.52 5.52
N SER A 164 8.47 23.04 6.43
CA SER A 164 7.17 22.49 6.02
C SER A 164 6.04 23.51 6.19
N SER A 165 5.22 23.68 5.15
CA SER A 165 4.03 24.54 5.21
C SER A 165 3.08 24.09 6.34
N ALA A 166 2.29 25.01 6.90
CA ALA A 166 1.29 24.65 7.92
C ALA A 166 0.33 23.54 7.45
N LEU A 167 0.01 23.54 6.14
CA LEU A 167 -0.79 22.51 5.49
C LEU A 167 -0.11 21.14 5.48
N GLU A 168 1.19 21.08 5.20
CA GLU A 168 1.95 19.83 5.20
C GLU A 168 2.04 19.22 6.59
N ARG A 169 2.26 20.06 7.62
CA ARG A 169 2.23 19.61 9.02
C ARG A 169 0.87 19.03 9.39
N HIS A 170 -0.21 19.69 8.97
CA HIS A 170 -1.57 19.19 9.20
C HIS A 170 -1.81 17.84 8.53
N ARG A 171 -1.38 17.67 7.27
CA ARG A 171 -1.46 16.38 6.57
C ARG A 171 -0.71 15.28 7.31
N LYS A 172 0.50 15.55 7.83
CA LYS A 172 1.27 14.57 8.61
C LYS A 172 0.53 14.17 9.89
N ILE A 173 -0.11 15.11 10.58
CA ILE A 173 -0.92 14.82 11.78
C ILE A 173 -2.16 13.99 11.42
N GLU A 174 -2.81 14.28 10.30
CA GLU A 174 -3.94 13.51 9.80
C GLU A 174 -3.54 12.07 9.46
N GLN A 175 -2.38 11.86 8.83
CA GLN A 175 -1.85 10.51 8.57
C GLN A 175 -1.56 9.75 9.87
N ALA A 176 -0.93 10.40 10.86
CA ALA A 176 -0.73 9.80 12.18
C ALA A 176 -2.06 9.38 12.83
N MET A 177 -3.09 10.24 12.73
CA MET A 177 -4.43 9.96 13.25
C MET A 177 -5.03 8.69 12.62
N LEU A 178 -4.99 8.59 11.29
CA LEU A 178 -5.55 7.45 10.55
C LEU A 178 -4.86 6.13 10.93
N LEU A 179 -3.53 6.14 11.06
CA LEU A 179 -2.76 4.97 11.47
C LEU A 179 -3.11 4.55 12.90
N TYR A 180 -3.21 5.50 13.84
CA TYR A 180 -3.61 5.18 15.22
C TYR A 180 -5.05 4.66 15.31
N GLU A 181 -5.99 5.19 14.51
CA GLU A 181 -7.36 4.67 14.44
C GLU A 181 -7.40 3.24 13.86
N SER A 182 -6.57 2.97 12.84
CA SER A 182 -6.39 1.63 12.27
C SER A 182 -5.89 0.65 13.33
N LEU A 183 -4.87 1.02 14.11
CA LEU A 183 -4.33 0.21 15.20
C LEU A 183 -5.39 -0.15 16.26
N LEU A 184 -6.22 0.82 16.67
CA LEU A 184 -7.31 0.56 17.62
C LEU A 184 -8.39 -0.39 17.05
N SER A 185 -8.70 -0.25 15.76
CA SER A 185 -9.62 -1.13 15.05
C SER A 185 -9.07 -2.56 14.97
N ALA A 186 -7.78 -2.70 14.64
CA ALA A 186 -7.08 -3.99 14.55
C ALA A 186 -7.04 -4.70 15.90
N GLU A 187 -6.68 -4.00 16.99
CA GLU A 187 -6.65 -4.57 18.34
C GLU A 187 -8.03 -5.07 18.79
N SER A 188 -9.10 -4.36 18.41
CA SER A 188 -10.47 -4.77 18.72
C SER A 188 -10.88 -6.08 18.05
N LYS A 189 -10.25 -6.42 16.91
CA LYS A 189 -10.49 -7.67 16.17
C LYS A 189 -9.59 -8.80 16.68
N ARG A 190 -8.29 -8.53 16.83
CA ARG A 190 -7.29 -9.50 17.30
C ARG A 190 -6.30 -8.80 18.25
N PRO A 191 -6.41 -9.03 19.57
CA PRO A 191 -5.54 -8.40 20.55
C PRO A 191 -4.11 -8.95 20.48
N CYS A 192 -3.17 -8.14 20.02
CA CYS A 192 -1.74 -8.46 19.99
C CYS A 192 -0.87 -7.32 20.52
N PHE A 193 -1.39 -6.08 20.58
CA PHE A 193 -0.64 -4.86 20.83
C PHE A 193 -0.86 -4.31 22.25
N LYS A 194 -0.94 -5.21 23.24
CA LYS A 194 -1.60 -4.95 24.53
C LYS A 194 -0.99 -3.81 25.36
N HIS A 195 0.32 -3.58 25.30
CA HIS A 195 1.00 -2.59 26.16
C HIS A 195 0.94 -1.16 25.62
N PHE A 196 0.85 -0.99 24.31
CA PHE A 196 0.91 0.32 23.65
C PHE A 196 -0.47 0.91 23.36
N ILE A 197 -1.56 0.15 23.49
CA ILE A 197 -2.92 0.66 23.24
C ILE A 197 -3.30 1.82 24.16
N ARG A 198 -2.84 1.81 25.42
CA ARG A 198 -3.06 2.96 26.32
C ARG A 198 -2.37 4.20 25.75
N GLU A 199 -1.15 4.03 25.27
CA GLU A 199 -0.37 5.11 24.67
C GLU A 199 -0.97 5.62 23.36
N VAL A 200 -1.45 4.73 22.48
CA VAL A 200 -2.18 5.11 21.25
C VAL A 200 -3.40 5.95 21.58
N LYS A 201 -4.19 5.56 22.60
CA LYS A 201 -5.35 6.34 23.05
C LYS A 201 -4.95 7.71 23.59
N GLU A 202 -3.86 7.79 24.35
CA GLU A 202 -3.34 9.07 24.86
C GLU A 202 -2.87 9.97 23.72
N ARG A 203 -2.15 9.44 22.72
CA ARG A 203 -1.69 10.19 21.55
C ARG A 203 -2.85 10.69 20.69
N LEU A 204 -3.83 9.84 20.40
CA LEU A 204 -5.06 10.24 19.70
C LEU A 204 -5.82 11.33 20.45
N LYS A 205 -5.85 11.29 21.79
CA LYS A 205 -6.46 12.36 22.59
C LYS A 205 -5.84 13.72 22.27
N PHE A 206 -4.51 13.80 22.19
CA PHE A 206 -3.81 15.03 21.88
C PHE A 206 -4.01 15.47 20.43
N ILE A 207 -3.95 14.53 19.48
CA ILE A 207 -4.20 14.81 18.06
C ILE A 207 -5.62 15.34 17.86
N TYR A 208 -6.61 14.74 18.54
CA TYR A 208 -7.98 15.20 18.44
C TYR A 208 -8.16 16.62 18.95
N LEU A 209 -7.58 16.94 20.11
CA LEU A 209 -7.59 18.31 20.63
C LEU A 209 -6.87 19.29 19.70
N TYR A 210 -5.77 18.87 19.08
CA TYR A 210 -5.03 19.69 18.13
C TYR A 210 -5.90 20.11 16.94
N HIS A 211 -6.65 19.18 16.33
CA HIS A 211 -7.56 19.49 15.22
C HIS A 211 -8.62 20.54 15.57
N PHE A 212 -9.06 20.63 16.84
CA PHE A 212 -9.97 21.70 17.27
C PHE A 212 -9.27 23.06 17.48
N SER A 213 -7.94 23.08 17.61
CA SER A 213 -7.15 24.30 17.90
C SER A 213 -6.52 24.97 16.67
N VAL A 214 -6.53 24.33 15.50
CA VAL A 214 -5.93 24.88 14.27
C VAL A 214 -6.83 25.99 13.71
N GLU A 215 -6.37 27.23 13.80
CA GLU A 215 -7.04 28.39 13.20
C GLU A 215 -7.03 28.29 11.66
N GLY A 216 -8.18 28.48 11.03
CA GLY A 216 -8.30 28.69 9.58
C GLY A 216 -8.53 27.47 8.69
N HIS A 217 -8.68 26.26 9.25
CA HIS A 217 -9.19 25.12 8.47
C HIS A 217 -10.72 25.08 8.49
N ASP A 218 -11.30 24.95 7.30
CA ASP A 218 -12.73 24.91 6.97
C ASP A 218 -13.53 24.13 8.04
N GLN A 219 -14.74 24.60 8.36
CA GLN A 219 -15.67 24.09 9.39
C GLN A 219 -16.06 22.59 9.21
N ARG A 220 -15.47 21.90 8.24
CA ARG A 220 -15.56 20.47 7.93
C ARG A 220 -14.56 19.60 8.69
N GLY A 221 -13.55 20.18 9.35
CA GLY A 221 -12.49 19.47 10.09
C GLY A 221 -12.86 19.02 11.51
N HIS A 222 -14.12 19.19 11.94
CA HIS A 222 -14.55 18.74 13.26
C HIS A 222 -14.45 17.22 13.36
N ILE A 223 -13.66 16.73 14.30
CA ILE A 223 -13.63 15.30 14.61
C ILE A 223 -15.01 14.90 15.15
N PRO A 224 -15.70 13.95 14.49
CA PRO A 224 -17.00 13.50 14.95
C PRO A 224 -16.92 13.00 16.39
N LEU A 225 -17.92 13.36 17.21
CA LEU A 225 -18.00 12.89 18.60
C LEU A 225 -18.02 11.37 18.70
N THR A 226 -18.49 10.70 17.66
CA THR A 226 -18.46 9.24 17.51
C THR A 226 -17.04 8.69 17.56
N LYS A 227 -16.05 9.37 16.98
CA LYS A 227 -14.62 8.98 17.06
C LYS A 227 -14.09 9.06 18.48
N ILE A 228 -14.42 10.13 19.21
CA ILE A 228 -14.03 10.29 20.62
C ILE A 228 -14.67 9.21 21.50
N GLN A 229 -15.94 8.89 21.25
CA GLN A 229 -16.65 7.81 21.94
C GLN A 229 -16.06 6.44 21.63
N ALA A 230 -15.61 6.21 20.39
CA ALA A 230 -15.00 4.95 19.97
C ALA A 230 -13.70 4.63 20.73
N LEU A 231 -12.99 5.64 21.24
CA LEU A 231 -11.79 5.44 22.07
C LEU A 231 -12.07 4.68 23.39
N LYS A 232 -13.33 4.65 23.84
CA LYS A 232 -13.76 4.03 25.11
C LYS A 232 -12.87 4.47 26.29
N LEU A 233 -12.63 5.77 26.41
CA LEU A 233 -11.84 6.35 27.50
C LEU A 233 -12.57 6.25 28.84
N PRO A 234 -11.86 6.32 29.98
CA PRO A 234 -12.49 6.44 31.30
C PRO A 234 -13.42 7.65 31.37
N LYS A 235 -14.56 7.51 32.07
CA LYS A 235 -15.59 8.57 32.18
C LYS A 235 -15.01 9.95 32.53
N ARG A 236 -14.05 10.00 33.44
CA ARG A 236 -13.37 11.23 33.87
C ARG A 236 -12.60 11.89 32.73
N GLU A 237 -11.91 11.11 31.90
CA GLU A 237 -11.14 11.61 30.77
C GLU A 237 -12.05 12.05 29.62
N THR A 238 -13.11 11.28 29.33
CA THR A 238 -14.13 11.66 28.34
C THR A 238 -14.81 12.98 28.73
N ALA A 239 -15.18 13.16 30.00
CA ALA A 239 -15.74 14.41 30.50
C ALA A 239 -14.76 15.59 30.35
N TRP A 240 -13.47 15.36 30.63
CA TRP A 240 -12.44 16.37 30.42
C TRP A 240 -12.27 16.74 28.95
N MET A 241 -12.33 15.77 28.03
CA MET A 241 -12.30 15.99 26.59
C MET A 241 -13.49 16.83 26.11
N TYR A 242 -14.71 16.46 26.50
CA TYR A 242 -15.91 17.23 26.16
C TYR A 242 -15.85 18.66 26.69
N LYS A 243 -15.29 18.86 27.89
CA LYS A 243 -15.03 20.20 28.43
C LYS A 243 -14.10 21.01 27.52
N LYS A 244 -13.00 20.41 27.07
CA LYS A 244 -12.01 21.07 26.21
C LYS A 244 -12.59 21.43 24.84
N ILE A 245 -13.34 20.51 24.26
CA ILE A 245 -14.03 20.77 22.98
C ILE A 245 -15.08 21.86 23.14
N ALA A 246 -15.81 21.90 24.26
CA ALA A 246 -16.75 22.97 24.56
C ALA A 246 -16.06 24.33 24.76
N GLU A 247 -14.83 24.39 25.31
CA GLU A 247 -14.02 25.62 25.36
C GLU A 247 -13.76 26.14 23.94
N PHE A 248 -13.34 25.27 23.01
CA PHE A 248 -13.11 25.64 21.61
C PHE A 248 -14.39 26.10 20.91
N TYR A 249 -15.52 25.42 21.10
CA TYR A 249 -16.79 25.85 20.52
C TYR A 249 -17.26 27.23 21.01
N VAL A 250 -16.92 27.59 22.25
CA VAL A 250 -17.16 28.95 22.76
C VAL A 250 -16.26 29.98 22.09
N GLU A 251 -15.00 29.65 21.81
CA GLU A 251 -14.06 30.54 21.12
C GLU A 251 -14.50 30.86 19.68
N ILE A 252 -15.14 29.90 19.00
CA ILE A 252 -15.70 30.07 17.64
C ILE A 252 -17.19 30.47 17.60
N ASP A 253 -17.75 30.90 18.73
CA ASP A 253 -19.14 31.36 18.90
C ASP A 253 -20.25 30.32 18.54
N GLN A 254 -19.92 29.03 18.58
CA GLN A 254 -20.86 27.92 18.40
C GLN A 254 -21.46 27.50 19.76
N LEU A 255 -22.28 28.39 20.32
CA LEU A 255 -22.83 28.25 21.67
C LEU A 255 -23.77 27.04 21.86
N PRO A 256 -24.63 26.64 20.90
CA PRO A 256 -25.50 25.47 21.04
C PRO A 256 -24.71 24.15 21.22
N GLU A 257 -23.70 23.93 20.38
CA GLU A 257 -22.84 22.75 20.36
C GLU A 257 -22.02 22.67 21.65
N ALA A 258 -21.47 23.81 22.09
CA ALA A 258 -20.77 23.92 23.37
C ALA A 258 -21.66 23.52 24.56
N ARG A 259 -22.94 23.92 24.56
CA ARG A 259 -23.89 23.54 25.63
C ARG A 259 -24.17 22.05 25.66
N ILE A 260 -24.37 21.42 24.49
CA ILE A 260 -24.63 19.98 24.39
C ILE A 260 -23.44 19.21 24.97
N LEU A 261 -22.23 19.56 24.57
CA LEU A 261 -21.02 18.88 25.04
C LEU A 261 -20.77 19.06 26.52
N LEU A 262 -21.02 20.25 27.03
CA LEU A 262 -20.85 20.52 28.45
C LEU A 262 -21.88 19.75 29.30
N LYS A 263 -23.13 19.58 28.82
CA LYS A 263 -24.11 18.68 29.46
C LYS A 263 -23.61 17.25 29.50
N MET A 264 -23.16 16.72 28.36
CA MET A 264 -22.59 15.36 28.28
C MET A 264 -21.38 15.19 29.22
N ALA A 265 -20.55 16.22 29.38
CA ALA A 265 -19.43 16.20 30.31
C ALA A 265 -19.89 16.08 31.77
N PHE A 266 -20.92 16.83 32.17
CA PHE A 266 -21.48 16.77 33.53
C PHE A 266 -22.24 15.48 33.82
N GLU A 267 -22.92 14.90 32.83
CA GLU A 267 -23.57 13.59 32.96
C GLU A 267 -22.54 12.49 33.28
N LEU A 268 -21.35 12.55 32.66
CA LEU A 268 -20.27 11.61 32.92
C LEU A 268 -19.53 11.88 34.24
N GLN A 269 -19.33 13.15 34.57
CA GLN A 269 -18.60 13.60 35.77
C GLN A 269 -19.28 14.84 36.38
N PRO A 270 -20.18 14.66 37.36
CA PRO A 270 -20.91 15.78 37.97
C PRO A 270 -19.99 16.82 38.63
N ARG A 271 -18.88 16.36 39.24
CA ARG A 271 -17.85 17.23 39.83
C ARG A 271 -16.71 17.47 38.84
N LEU A 272 -16.99 18.25 37.79
CA LEU A 272 -16.00 18.62 36.77
C LEU A 272 -15.25 19.91 37.14
N THR A 273 -13.92 19.83 37.26
CA THR A 273 -13.09 20.98 37.64
C THR A 273 -12.83 21.92 36.45
N GLY A 274 -12.80 23.23 36.73
CA GLY A 274 -12.48 24.26 35.73
C GLY A 274 -13.60 24.62 34.75
N ALA A 275 -14.81 24.06 34.88
CA ALA A 275 -15.95 24.38 34.00
C ALA A 275 -16.67 25.71 34.33
N LYS A 276 -16.32 26.35 35.47
CA LYS A 276 -17.00 27.57 35.98
C LYS A 276 -17.04 28.72 34.97
N LYS A 277 -15.94 28.98 34.26
CA LYS A 277 -15.84 30.10 33.30
C LYS A 277 -16.77 29.88 32.10
N ILE A 278 -16.71 28.68 31.52
CA ILE A 278 -17.53 28.27 30.36
C ILE A 278 -19.02 28.27 30.72
N CYS A 279 -19.38 27.75 31.90
CA CYS A 279 -20.79 27.72 32.35
C CYS A 279 -21.39 29.13 32.48
N LYS A 280 -20.58 30.13 32.87
CA LYS A 280 -21.00 31.53 32.94
C LYS A 280 -21.26 32.09 31.54
N ILE A 281 -20.35 31.85 30.60
CA ILE A 281 -20.49 32.30 29.20
C ILE A 281 -21.73 31.68 28.56
N LEU A 282 -21.99 30.40 28.82
CA LEU A 282 -23.13 29.67 28.29
C LEU A 282 -24.43 29.86 29.09
N ASN A 283 -24.51 30.77 30.07
CA ASN A 283 -25.71 30.96 30.91
C ASN A 283 -26.31 29.65 31.49
N MET A 284 -25.45 28.71 31.90
CA MET A 284 -25.84 27.36 32.38
C MET A 284 -25.82 27.27 33.92
N GLY A 285 -26.18 28.36 34.61
CA GLY A 285 -26.04 28.50 36.06
C GLY A 285 -26.81 27.47 36.94
N SER A 286 -27.74 26.70 36.37
CA SER A 286 -28.54 25.71 37.09
C SER A 286 -27.87 24.33 37.27
N LEU A 287 -26.79 24.03 36.54
CA LEU A 287 -26.07 22.74 36.64
C LEU A 287 -25.02 22.69 37.76
N PHE A 288 -24.93 23.74 38.57
CA PHE A 288 -23.91 23.91 39.61
C PHE A 288 -24.31 23.44 41.02
N ARG A 289 -25.42 22.70 41.15
CA ARG A 289 -25.88 22.17 42.45
C ARG A 289 -25.46 20.71 42.65
#